data_AF-H2ZKL8-F1
#
_entry.id   AF-H2ZKL8-F1
#
_cell.length_a   1.000
_cell.length_b   1.000
_cell.length_c   1.000
_cell.angle_alpha   90.00
_cell.angle_beta   90.00
_cell.angle_gamma   90.00
#
_symmetry.space_group_name_H-M   'P 1'
#
loop_
_entity.id
_entity.type
_entity.pdbx_description
1 polymer ?
#
loop_
_entity_poly.entity_id
_entity_poly.type
_entity_poly.pdbx_seq_one_letter_code
_entity_poly.pdbx_strand_id
1 'polypeptide(L)'
;MNGKKFKDMLSVANDIIANYISEGSEVAIVQFYTEATLVHDFVEIHVKADKAELIASLPDGIRGLGSIGDGIRMAISTLESKGSTTGSHIVLLTSGAETYHPYVADVHDEVISKGVLLSTLIFGENRNADLEALAEETDGVFAFNVNDFSLLKSLFQTYTDGIDGNQSERTVLVDKAFYKMSINDRQTGSATIDEGLGKDTVFQFEWSESWVGGEPMIQLTSPFGEKYCTTATADCSNELFNVDTHRNLAVFEIPSAVQGKWEYQITTTVHYQYVDMKITSKPVSSD
;
A
#
# COMPACT_ATOMS: atom_id res chain seq x y z
N MET A 1 6.37 -11.69 -18.17
CA MET A 1 5.38 -11.97 -17.10
C MET A 1 4.35 -13.00 -17.58
N ASN A 2 3.78 -13.85 -16.73
CA ASN A 2 2.68 -14.76 -17.13
C ASN A 2 1.30 -14.09 -16.97
N GLY A 3 0.25 -14.66 -17.58
CA GLY A 3 -1.07 -14.03 -17.63
C GLY A 3 -1.75 -13.80 -16.28
N LYS A 4 -1.49 -14.65 -15.27
CA LYS A 4 -2.02 -14.42 -13.91
C LYS A 4 -1.31 -13.24 -13.24
N LYS A 5 0.03 -13.27 -13.21
CA LYS A 5 0.85 -12.23 -12.58
C LYS A 5 0.60 -10.85 -13.22
N PHE A 6 0.32 -10.81 -14.52
CA PHE A 6 -0.06 -9.57 -15.20
C PHE A 6 -1.43 -9.04 -14.75
N LYS A 7 -2.43 -9.90 -14.58
CA LYS A 7 -3.73 -9.50 -14.01
C LYS A 7 -3.59 -9.03 -12.58
N ASP A 8 -2.78 -9.72 -11.77
CA ASP A 8 -2.49 -9.32 -10.39
C ASP A 8 -1.84 -7.92 -10.37
N MET A 9 -0.85 -7.67 -11.24
CA MET A 9 -0.20 -6.37 -11.40
C MET A 9 -1.18 -5.25 -11.81
N LEU A 10 -2.04 -5.50 -12.79
CA LEU A 10 -3.05 -4.52 -13.22
C LEU A 10 -4.08 -4.23 -12.13
N SER A 11 -4.48 -5.24 -11.37
CA SER A 11 -5.35 -5.07 -10.23
C SER A 11 -4.69 -4.11 -9.23
N VAL A 12 -3.41 -4.31 -8.92
CA VAL A 12 -2.67 -3.46 -7.98
C VAL A 12 -2.57 -2.02 -8.50
N ALA A 13 -2.24 -1.84 -9.78
CA ALA A 13 -2.19 -0.52 -10.39
C ALA A 13 -3.53 0.22 -10.27
N ASN A 14 -4.64 -0.48 -10.53
CA ASN A 14 -5.99 0.06 -10.39
C ASN A 14 -6.27 0.52 -8.96
N ASP A 15 -5.95 -0.31 -7.96
CA ASP A 15 -6.19 0.00 -6.55
C ASP A 15 -5.34 1.18 -6.06
N ILE A 16 -4.07 1.26 -6.46
CA ILE A 16 -3.18 2.40 -6.21
C ILE A 16 -3.87 3.69 -6.67
N ILE A 17 -4.30 3.73 -7.93
CA ILE A 17 -4.93 4.91 -8.53
C ILE A 17 -6.27 5.22 -7.86
N ALA A 18 -7.13 4.21 -7.65
CA ALA A 18 -8.46 4.38 -7.10
C ALA A 18 -8.43 4.89 -5.66
N ASN A 19 -7.58 4.31 -4.82
CA ASN A 19 -7.72 4.38 -3.37
C ASN A 19 -6.58 5.07 -2.63
N TYR A 20 -5.37 5.17 -3.21
CA TYR A 20 -4.21 5.71 -2.50
C TYR A 20 -3.72 7.04 -3.05
N ILE A 21 -3.93 7.32 -4.34
CA ILE A 21 -3.57 8.65 -4.86
C ILE A 21 -4.53 9.70 -4.29
N SER A 22 -3.96 10.71 -3.60
CA SER A 22 -4.69 11.80 -2.98
C SER A 22 -5.18 12.84 -3.99
N GLU A 23 -6.20 13.61 -3.62
CA GLU A 23 -6.59 14.83 -4.34
C GLU A 23 -5.40 15.81 -4.38
N GLY A 24 -5.25 16.56 -5.48
CA GLY A 24 -4.11 17.45 -5.75
C GLY A 24 -2.84 16.76 -6.27
N SER A 25 -2.79 15.43 -6.29
CA SER A 25 -1.65 14.71 -6.89
C SER A 25 -1.69 14.79 -8.42
N GLU A 26 -0.54 14.99 -9.07
CA GLU A 26 -0.39 14.86 -10.53
C GLU A 26 0.18 13.49 -10.89
N VAL A 27 -0.47 12.77 -11.81
CA VAL A 27 -0.13 11.38 -12.14
C VAL A 27 -0.01 11.17 -13.64
N ALA A 28 1.09 10.56 -14.08
CA ALA A 28 1.30 10.06 -15.43
C ALA A 28 1.49 8.54 -15.40
N ILE A 29 1.25 7.86 -16.52
CA ILE A 29 1.43 6.40 -16.66
C ILE A 29 2.39 6.10 -17.80
N VAL A 30 3.48 5.41 -17.45
CA VAL A 30 4.44 4.86 -18.41
C VAL A 30 4.26 3.34 -18.48
N GLN A 31 4.12 2.83 -19.70
CA GLN A 31 4.20 1.39 -19.97
C GLN A 31 5.58 1.08 -20.53
N PHE A 32 6.14 -0.09 -20.21
CA PHE A 32 7.35 -0.58 -20.84
C PHE A 32 7.26 -2.06 -21.20
N TYR A 33 7.95 -2.42 -22.28
CA TYR A 33 8.31 -3.78 -22.65
C TYR A 33 9.73 -3.74 -23.21
N THR A 34 9.93 -3.96 -24.51
CA THR A 34 11.20 -3.75 -25.21
C THR A 34 11.55 -2.27 -25.30
N GLU A 35 10.54 -1.41 -25.37
CA GLU A 35 10.64 0.05 -25.33
C GLU A 35 9.64 0.58 -24.31
N ALA A 36 9.87 1.79 -23.80
CA ALA A 36 8.96 2.51 -22.92
C ALA A 36 8.14 3.56 -23.66
N THR A 37 6.87 3.72 -23.25
CA THR A 37 5.91 4.64 -23.84
C THR A 37 5.09 5.32 -22.75
N LEU A 38 4.94 6.64 -22.85
CA LEU A 38 3.95 7.38 -22.07
C LEU A 38 2.55 7.03 -22.59
N VAL A 39 1.76 6.32 -21.79
CA VAL A 39 0.39 5.90 -22.15
C VAL A 39 -0.67 6.83 -21.59
N HIS A 40 -0.32 7.62 -20.57
CA HIS A 40 -1.12 8.73 -20.07
C HIS A 40 -0.22 9.85 -19.57
N ASP A 41 -0.45 11.08 -20.04
CA ASP A 41 0.25 12.26 -19.54
C ASP A 41 -0.26 12.67 -18.15
N PHE A 42 0.35 13.66 -17.50
CA PHE A 42 -0.06 14.10 -16.17
C PHE A 42 -1.51 14.57 -16.14
N VAL A 43 -2.27 14.01 -15.21
CA VAL A 43 -3.56 14.52 -14.77
C VAL A 43 -3.50 14.82 -13.28
N GLU A 44 -4.00 15.99 -12.89
CA GLU A 44 -4.18 16.36 -11.50
C GLU A 44 -5.48 15.75 -10.98
N ILE A 45 -5.44 15.09 -9.82
CA ILE A 45 -6.60 14.42 -9.24
C ILE A 45 -7.46 15.45 -8.51
N HIS A 46 -8.65 15.73 -9.03
CA HIS A 46 -9.66 16.56 -8.36
C HIS A 46 -10.92 15.74 -8.04
N VAL A 47 -11.26 14.80 -8.92
CA VAL A 47 -12.49 14.03 -8.84
C VAL A 47 -12.26 12.56 -9.19
N LYS A 48 -13.25 11.72 -8.87
CA LYS A 48 -13.22 10.29 -9.24
C LYS A 48 -13.10 10.03 -10.74
N ALA A 49 -13.51 10.99 -11.58
CA ALA A 49 -13.41 10.86 -13.04
C ALA A 49 -11.94 10.86 -13.51
N ASP A 50 -11.07 11.67 -12.91
CA ASP A 50 -9.64 11.74 -13.25
C ASP A 50 -8.95 10.40 -12.96
N LYS A 51 -9.29 9.79 -11.82
CA LYS A 51 -8.84 8.42 -11.48
C LYS A 51 -9.34 7.37 -12.47
N ALA A 52 -10.59 7.49 -12.92
CA ALA A 52 -11.16 6.57 -13.90
C ALA A 52 -10.46 6.67 -15.27
N GLU A 53 -10.03 7.87 -15.68
CA GLU A 53 -9.25 8.09 -16.90
C GLU A 53 -7.88 7.41 -16.85
N LEU A 54 -7.17 7.57 -15.73
CA LEU A 54 -5.91 6.85 -15.48
C LEU A 54 -6.08 5.34 -15.51
N ILE A 55 -7.11 4.81 -14.84
CA ILE A 55 -7.40 3.37 -14.81
C ILE A 55 -7.71 2.84 -16.21
N ALA A 56 -8.43 3.59 -17.03
CA ALA A 56 -8.75 3.21 -18.41
C ALA A 56 -7.51 3.15 -19.32
N SER A 57 -6.42 3.82 -18.91
CA SER A 57 -5.15 3.90 -19.66
C SER A 57 -4.13 2.84 -19.25
N LEU A 58 -4.49 1.98 -18.29
CA LEU A 58 -3.63 0.87 -17.88
C LEU A 58 -3.41 -0.12 -19.06
N PRO A 59 -2.22 -0.74 -19.14
CA PRO A 59 -1.89 -1.71 -20.19
C PRO A 59 -2.91 -2.84 -20.38
N ASP A 60 -3.21 -3.17 -21.63
CA ASP A 60 -4.20 -4.20 -22.00
C ASP A 60 -3.62 -5.61 -22.20
N GLY A 61 -2.30 -5.76 -22.20
CA GLY A 61 -1.66 -7.04 -22.48
C GLY A 61 -0.15 -7.08 -22.27
N ILE A 62 0.37 -8.31 -22.27
CA ILE A 62 1.80 -8.60 -22.18
C ILE A 62 2.40 -8.56 -23.58
N ARG A 63 3.48 -7.81 -23.77
CA ARG A 63 4.16 -7.66 -25.07
C ARG A 63 5.68 -7.74 -24.86
N GLY A 64 6.39 -8.19 -25.90
CA GLY A 64 7.84 -8.05 -26.01
C GLY A 64 8.71 -8.69 -24.92
N LEU A 65 9.97 -8.25 -24.89
CA LEU A 65 10.89 -8.45 -23.76
C LEU A 65 10.67 -7.36 -22.72
N GLY A 66 11.40 -7.35 -21.61
CA GLY A 66 11.33 -6.31 -20.58
C GLY A 66 12.66 -5.57 -20.41
N SER A 67 12.68 -4.28 -20.77
CA SER A 67 13.68 -3.29 -20.38
C SER A 67 13.12 -2.43 -19.26
N ILE A 68 13.59 -2.69 -18.04
CA ILE A 68 13.18 -1.93 -16.86
C ILE A 68 13.86 -0.56 -16.87
N GLY A 69 15.13 -0.50 -17.28
CA GLY A 69 15.86 0.75 -17.43
C GLY A 69 15.17 1.75 -18.36
N ASP A 70 14.60 1.32 -19.49
CA ASP A 70 13.85 2.22 -20.38
C ASP A 70 12.59 2.76 -19.71
N GLY A 71 11.88 1.91 -18.95
CA GLY A 71 10.72 2.34 -18.16
C GLY A 71 11.08 3.44 -17.16
N ILE A 72 12.18 3.26 -16.44
CA ILE A 72 12.68 4.23 -15.46
C ILE A 72 13.10 5.54 -16.14
N ARG A 73 13.88 5.49 -17.22
CA ARG A 73 14.29 6.69 -17.98
C ARG A 73 13.11 7.46 -18.54
N MET A 74 12.12 6.76 -19.10
CA MET A 74 10.92 7.41 -19.61
C MET A 74 10.14 8.09 -18.48
N ALA A 75 10.03 7.46 -17.30
CA ALA A 75 9.39 8.07 -16.14
C ALA A 75 10.15 9.33 -15.66
N ILE A 76 11.48 9.28 -15.59
CA ILE A 76 12.32 10.45 -15.25
C ILE A 76 12.12 11.57 -16.27
N SER A 77 12.24 11.28 -17.57
CA SER A 77 12.03 12.26 -18.65
C SER A 77 10.62 12.88 -18.60
N THR A 78 9.61 12.06 -18.29
CA THR A 78 8.24 12.52 -18.09
C THR A 78 8.17 13.51 -16.91
N LEU A 79 8.76 13.20 -15.76
CA LEU A 79 8.82 14.10 -14.61
C LEU A 79 9.58 15.39 -14.92
N GLU A 80 10.70 15.32 -15.65
CA GLU A 80 11.48 16.50 -16.05
C GLU A 80 10.67 17.48 -16.90
N SER A 81 9.69 16.99 -17.66
CA SER A 81 8.79 17.86 -18.44
C SER A 81 7.95 18.79 -17.56
N LYS A 82 7.77 18.46 -16.27
CA LYS A 82 7.09 19.28 -15.25
C LYS A 82 8.05 20.14 -14.42
N GLY A 83 9.36 19.95 -14.58
CA GLY A 83 10.38 20.74 -13.89
C GLY A 83 11.32 19.86 -13.05
N SER A 84 11.52 20.23 -11.78
CA SER A 84 12.40 19.49 -10.89
C SER A 84 11.82 18.12 -10.57
N THR A 85 12.63 17.07 -10.73
CA THR A 85 12.28 15.68 -10.39
C THR A 85 12.53 15.34 -8.92
N THR A 86 13.24 16.21 -8.20
CA THR A 86 13.58 15.96 -6.80
C THR A 86 12.33 15.88 -5.94
N GLY A 87 12.18 14.78 -5.20
CA GLY A 87 11.00 14.51 -4.38
C GLY A 87 9.82 13.92 -5.16
N SER A 88 9.93 13.74 -6.48
CA SER A 88 8.92 13.03 -7.26
C SER A 88 9.03 11.52 -7.05
N HIS A 89 7.90 10.83 -7.12
CA HIS A 89 7.83 9.38 -6.87
C HIS A 89 7.65 8.60 -8.17
N ILE A 90 8.40 7.51 -8.32
CA ILE A 90 8.20 6.50 -9.36
C ILE A 90 7.72 5.22 -8.68
N VAL A 91 6.57 4.71 -9.12
CA VAL A 91 6.02 3.43 -8.68
C VAL A 91 6.16 2.41 -9.80
N LEU A 92 7.17 1.54 -9.67
CA LEU A 92 7.52 0.54 -10.66
C LEU A 92 6.81 -0.79 -10.36
N LEU A 93 5.93 -1.21 -11.27
CA LEU A 93 5.31 -2.53 -11.25
C LEU A 93 5.98 -3.42 -12.31
N THR A 94 6.62 -4.51 -11.90
CA THR A 94 7.43 -5.32 -12.81
C THR A 94 7.41 -6.80 -12.47
N SER A 95 7.83 -7.67 -13.39
CA SER A 95 8.12 -9.07 -13.06
C SER A 95 9.53 -9.28 -12.49
N GLY A 96 10.33 -8.21 -12.42
CA GLY A 96 11.72 -8.19 -11.99
C GLY A 96 12.71 -8.82 -12.98
N ALA A 97 12.21 -9.54 -14.00
CA ALA A 97 13.02 -10.05 -15.08
C ALA A 97 13.47 -8.92 -15.99
N GLU A 98 14.78 -8.72 -16.03
CA GLU A 98 15.41 -7.78 -16.93
C GLU A 98 16.05 -8.52 -18.09
N THR A 99 15.50 -8.32 -19.29
CA THR A 99 15.77 -9.17 -20.47
C THR A 99 16.20 -8.36 -21.68
N TYR A 100 16.18 -7.03 -21.57
CA TYR A 100 16.55 -6.11 -22.63
C TYR A 100 17.17 -4.85 -22.04
N HIS A 101 18.19 -4.32 -22.71
CA HIS A 101 18.90 -3.10 -22.30
C HIS A 101 18.07 -1.85 -22.63
N PRO A 102 18.27 -0.74 -21.91
CA PRO A 102 19.17 -0.57 -20.76
C PRO A 102 18.70 -1.36 -19.52
N TYR A 103 19.68 -1.79 -18.72
CA TYR A 103 19.47 -2.48 -17.45
C TYR A 103 19.30 -1.49 -16.29
N VAL A 104 18.84 -1.94 -15.12
CA VAL A 104 18.65 -1.10 -13.94
C VAL A 104 19.98 -0.50 -13.47
N ALA A 105 21.06 -1.28 -13.55
CA ALA A 105 22.41 -0.81 -13.28
C ALA A 105 22.84 0.35 -14.22
N ASP A 106 22.35 0.38 -15.47
CA ASP A 106 22.69 1.44 -16.44
C ASP A 106 21.98 2.77 -16.15
N VAL A 107 20.96 2.75 -15.28
CA VAL A 107 20.17 3.94 -14.90
C VAL A 107 20.32 4.32 -13.43
N HIS A 108 21.16 3.59 -12.68
CA HIS A 108 21.30 3.80 -11.23
C HIS A 108 21.73 5.24 -10.88
N ASP A 109 22.87 5.69 -11.43
CA ASP A 109 23.38 7.05 -11.20
C ASP A 109 22.38 8.14 -11.65
N GLU A 110 21.60 7.85 -12.69
CA GLU A 110 20.57 8.76 -13.19
C GLU A 110 19.43 8.91 -12.17
N VAL A 111 18.93 7.80 -11.63
CA VAL A 111 17.90 7.80 -10.57
C VAL A 111 18.36 8.60 -9.35
N ILE A 112 19.57 8.33 -8.84
CA ILE A 112 20.11 9.01 -7.65
C ILE A 112 20.30 10.51 -7.92
N SER A 113 20.94 10.87 -9.04
CA SER A 113 21.23 12.28 -9.34
C SER A 113 19.98 13.13 -9.59
N LYS A 114 18.87 12.51 -10.01
CA LYS A 114 17.57 13.17 -10.21
C LYS A 114 16.76 13.32 -8.92
N GLY A 115 17.17 12.66 -7.84
CA GLY A 115 16.50 12.74 -6.54
C GLY A 115 15.05 12.25 -6.57
N VAL A 116 14.74 11.30 -7.46
CA VAL A 116 13.43 10.63 -7.51
C VAL A 116 13.39 9.51 -6.49
N LEU A 117 12.23 9.29 -5.87
CA LEU A 117 11.99 8.17 -4.96
C LEU A 117 11.47 6.98 -5.76
N LEU A 118 12.18 5.86 -5.80
CA LEU A 118 11.80 4.69 -6.58
C LEU A 118 11.22 3.58 -5.69
N SER A 119 9.90 3.40 -5.76
CA SER A 119 9.24 2.23 -5.15
C SER A 119 9.02 1.13 -6.18
N THR A 120 9.38 -0.10 -5.85
CA THR A 120 9.35 -1.26 -6.74
C THR A 120 8.51 -2.40 -6.19
N LEU A 121 7.60 -2.91 -7.01
CA LEU A 121 6.77 -4.08 -6.75
C LEU A 121 7.07 -5.16 -7.79
N ILE A 122 7.61 -6.29 -7.33
CA ILE A 122 7.94 -7.43 -8.19
C ILE A 122 6.85 -8.50 -8.12
N PHE A 123 6.17 -8.69 -9.24
CA PHE A 123 5.18 -9.74 -9.51
C PHE A 123 5.87 -10.96 -10.13
N GLY A 124 6.48 -11.78 -9.27
CA GLY A 124 7.06 -13.05 -9.64
C GLY A 124 8.34 -13.39 -8.90
N GLU A 125 9.09 -14.35 -9.44
CA GLU A 125 10.21 -14.98 -8.74
C GLU A 125 11.58 -14.37 -9.09
N ASN A 126 11.60 -13.41 -10.03
CA ASN A 126 12.85 -12.77 -10.46
C ASN A 126 13.15 -11.58 -9.55
N ARG A 127 13.68 -11.85 -8.36
CA ARG A 127 14.17 -10.77 -7.49
C ARG A 127 15.31 -10.07 -8.21
N ASN A 128 15.31 -8.74 -8.19
CA ASN A 128 16.33 -7.92 -8.83
C ASN A 128 17.01 -7.08 -7.74
N ALA A 129 18.31 -7.31 -7.53
CA ALA A 129 19.07 -6.67 -6.47
C ALA A 129 19.33 -5.19 -6.74
N ASP A 130 19.46 -4.79 -8.01
CA ASP A 130 19.67 -3.39 -8.39
C ASP A 130 18.41 -2.54 -8.11
N LEU A 131 17.23 -3.11 -8.34
CA LEU A 131 15.96 -2.49 -7.97
C LEU A 131 15.76 -2.37 -6.47
N GLU A 132 16.24 -3.36 -5.71
CA GLU A 132 16.20 -3.33 -4.25
C GLU A 132 17.14 -2.26 -3.69
N ALA A 133 18.38 -2.21 -4.20
CA ALA A 133 19.35 -1.18 -3.82
C ALA A 133 18.84 0.22 -4.17
N LEU A 134 18.30 0.44 -5.37
CA LEU A 134 17.75 1.74 -5.74
C LEU A 134 16.55 2.14 -4.88
N ALA A 135 15.66 1.20 -4.54
CA ALA A 135 14.58 1.50 -3.63
C ALA A 135 15.11 1.93 -2.26
N GLU A 136 16.07 1.21 -1.68
CA GLU A 136 16.69 1.58 -0.41
C GLU A 136 17.42 2.94 -0.47
N GLU A 137 18.23 3.17 -1.50
CA GLU A 137 19.03 4.40 -1.66
C GLU A 137 18.19 5.64 -1.93
N THR A 138 16.98 5.48 -2.48
CA THR A 138 16.07 6.58 -2.77
C THR A 138 14.97 6.74 -1.74
N ASP A 139 15.09 6.09 -0.57
CA ASP A 139 14.04 6.04 0.45
C ASP A 139 12.68 5.58 -0.13
N GLY A 140 12.74 4.70 -1.13
CA GLY A 140 11.66 3.98 -1.80
C GLY A 140 11.33 2.64 -1.12
N VAL A 141 10.23 2.01 -1.52
CA VAL A 141 9.85 0.68 -1.01
C VAL A 141 10.18 -0.41 -2.00
N PHE A 142 10.69 -1.52 -1.49
CA PHE A 142 10.88 -2.74 -2.27
C PHE A 142 9.97 -3.86 -1.75
N ALA A 143 9.10 -4.37 -2.63
CA ALA A 143 8.26 -5.54 -2.36
C ALA A 143 8.53 -6.63 -3.39
N PHE A 144 8.86 -7.84 -2.92
CA PHE A 144 9.19 -8.97 -3.77
C PHE A 144 8.18 -10.11 -3.65
N ASN A 145 7.94 -10.80 -4.78
CA ASN A 145 7.01 -11.90 -4.90
C ASN A 145 5.60 -11.53 -4.42
N VAL A 146 5.15 -10.35 -4.84
CA VAL A 146 3.82 -9.82 -4.53
C VAL A 146 2.78 -10.81 -5.03
N ASN A 147 2.09 -11.42 -4.07
CA ASN A 147 1.07 -12.45 -4.25
C ASN A 147 -0.27 -12.05 -3.60
N ASP A 148 -0.27 -11.00 -2.79
CA ASP A 148 -1.43 -10.44 -2.10
C ASP A 148 -1.35 -8.89 -2.01
N PHE A 149 -2.52 -8.26 -2.01
CA PHE A 149 -2.82 -6.84 -1.95
C PHE A 149 -2.55 -6.17 -0.59
N SER A 150 -2.68 -6.94 0.48
CA SER A 150 -2.58 -6.54 1.89
C SER A 150 -1.27 -5.82 2.23
N LEU A 151 -0.14 -6.45 1.87
CA LEU A 151 1.20 -5.91 2.06
C LEU A 151 1.38 -4.57 1.34
N LEU A 152 0.81 -4.39 0.15
CA LEU A 152 0.91 -3.17 -0.63
C LEU A 152 0.09 -2.02 -0.06
N LYS A 153 -1.12 -2.30 0.45
CA LYS A 153 -1.97 -1.33 1.14
C LYS A 153 -1.23 -0.67 2.31
N SER A 154 -0.50 -1.47 3.08
CA SER A 154 0.27 -0.98 4.22
C SER A 154 1.46 -0.10 3.79
N LEU A 155 2.10 -0.43 2.67
CA LEU A 155 3.29 0.24 2.13
C LEU A 155 2.95 1.56 1.41
N PHE A 156 1.86 1.60 0.63
CA PHE A 156 1.45 2.81 -0.10
C PHE A 156 0.82 3.88 0.77
N GLN A 157 0.04 3.50 1.80
CA GLN A 157 -0.43 4.46 2.82
C GLN A 157 0.75 5.24 3.42
N THR A 158 1.85 4.54 3.73
CA THR A 158 3.07 5.15 4.29
C THR A 158 3.71 6.19 3.37
N TYR A 159 3.57 6.09 2.03
CA TYR A 159 4.09 7.09 1.07
C TYR A 159 3.16 8.27 0.83
N THR A 160 1.86 8.01 0.74
CA THR A 160 0.85 9.07 0.54
C THR A 160 0.76 9.98 1.76
N ASP A 161 1.12 9.46 2.93
CA ASP A 161 1.27 10.20 4.18
C ASP A 161 2.50 11.15 4.20
N GLY A 162 3.43 11.01 3.24
CA GLY A 162 4.69 11.77 3.17
C GLY A 162 4.66 13.03 2.27
N ILE A 163 3.65 13.19 1.41
CA ILE A 163 3.70 14.16 0.28
C ILE A 163 3.19 15.56 0.65
N ASP A 164 2.36 15.72 1.69
CA ASP A 164 1.82 17.04 2.03
C ASP A 164 2.61 17.74 3.14
N GLY A 165 3.14 18.92 2.83
CA GLY A 165 3.66 19.91 3.79
C GLY A 165 2.62 20.41 4.82
N ASN A 166 1.39 19.90 4.76
CA ASN A 166 0.34 20.19 5.73
C ASN A 166 0.36 19.13 6.86
N GLN A 167 1.13 19.40 7.92
CA GLN A 167 1.28 18.46 9.05
C GLN A 167 -0.05 18.13 9.77
N SER A 168 -1.13 18.90 9.54
CA SER A 168 -2.42 18.74 10.22
C SER A 168 -3.31 17.61 9.69
N GLU A 169 -2.98 16.98 8.55
CA GLU A 169 -3.79 15.91 7.95
C GLU A 169 -3.03 14.59 7.70
N ARG A 170 -1.74 14.53 8.06
CA ARG A 170 -0.87 13.36 7.79
C ARG A 170 -1.34 12.14 8.58
N THR A 171 -1.47 10.97 7.95
CA THR A 171 -1.67 9.74 8.73
C THR A 171 -0.32 9.26 9.28
N VAL A 172 -0.28 8.87 10.54
CA VAL A 172 0.90 8.39 11.24
C VAL A 172 0.72 6.91 11.55
N LEU A 173 1.75 6.10 11.29
CA LEU A 173 1.81 4.72 11.78
C LEU A 173 2.00 4.73 13.30
N VAL A 174 1.00 4.25 14.02
CA VAL A 174 1.05 4.15 15.48
C VAL A 174 1.75 2.85 15.90
N ASP A 175 1.34 1.73 15.32
CA ASP A 175 1.92 0.43 15.65
C ASP A 175 1.68 -0.60 14.52
N LYS A 176 2.50 -1.65 14.51
CA LYS A 176 2.32 -2.83 13.64
C LYS A 176 2.77 -4.10 14.35
N ALA A 177 2.07 -5.20 14.12
CA ALA A 177 2.47 -6.50 14.63
C ALA A 177 2.16 -7.61 13.64
N PHE A 178 2.94 -8.69 13.71
CA PHE A 178 2.74 -9.90 12.92
C PHE A 178 2.62 -11.10 13.84
N TYR A 179 1.57 -11.89 13.66
CA TYR A 179 1.28 -13.06 14.47
C TYR A 179 1.23 -14.32 13.63
N LYS A 180 1.94 -15.35 14.09
CA LYS A 180 1.78 -16.72 13.60
C LYS A 180 0.89 -17.48 14.58
N MET A 181 -0.34 -17.78 14.19
CA MET A 181 -1.37 -18.30 15.09
C MET A 181 -1.75 -19.74 14.74
N SER A 182 -1.77 -20.61 15.75
CA SER A 182 -2.29 -21.98 15.61
C SER A 182 -3.82 -22.01 15.60
N ILE A 183 -4.43 -23.17 15.38
CA ILE A 183 -5.89 -23.35 15.50
C ILE A 183 -6.31 -23.10 16.96
N ASN A 184 -7.42 -22.37 17.19
CA ASN A 184 -7.91 -21.98 18.51
C ASN A 184 -6.90 -21.17 19.34
N ASP A 185 -5.97 -20.48 18.69
CA ASP A 185 -5.00 -19.62 19.35
C ASP A 185 -5.60 -18.24 19.62
N ARG A 186 -5.10 -17.59 20.68
CA ARG A 186 -5.53 -16.27 21.12
C ARG A 186 -4.31 -15.40 21.38
N GLN A 187 -4.20 -14.32 20.62
CA GLN A 187 -3.16 -13.32 20.78
C GLN A 187 -3.77 -12.00 21.23
N THR A 188 -3.02 -11.24 22.01
CA THR A 188 -3.41 -9.91 22.50
C THR A 188 -2.28 -8.93 22.23
N GLY A 189 -2.64 -7.71 21.88
CA GLY A 189 -1.70 -6.60 21.75
C GLY A 189 -2.35 -5.29 22.14
N SER A 190 -1.56 -4.22 22.13
CA SER A 190 -2.04 -2.90 22.48
C SER A 190 -1.18 -1.82 21.87
N ALA A 191 -1.80 -0.68 21.55
CA ALA A 191 -1.10 0.52 21.14
C ALA A 191 -1.63 1.72 21.95
N THR A 192 -0.80 2.75 22.09
CA THR A 192 -1.18 3.99 22.76
C THR A 192 -1.41 5.08 21.73
N ILE A 193 -2.59 5.69 21.77
CA ILE A 193 -2.87 6.92 21.01
C ILE A 193 -2.50 8.10 21.91
N ASP A 194 -1.53 8.90 21.46
CA ASP A 194 -1.01 10.06 22.18
C ASP A 194 -1.89 11.30 22.00
N GLU A 195 -1.65 12.34 22.81
CA GLU A 195 -2.45 13.58 22.88
C GLU A 195 -2.56 14.33 21.54
N GLY A 196 -1.57 14.16 20.66
CA GLY A 196 -1.56 14.79 19.34
C GLY A 196 -2.26 13.97 18.24
N LEU A 197 -2.74 12.76 18.52
CA LEU A 197 -3.31 11.83 17.56
C LEU A 197 -4.76 11.47 17.94
N GLY A 198 -5.50 10.88 17.00
CA GLY A 198 -6.85 10.34 17.26
C GLY A 198 -7.85 10.61 16.15
N LYS A 199 -7.58 11.54 15.23
CA LYS A 199 -8.45 11.79 14.07
C LYS A 199 -8.32 10.63 13.08
N ASP A 200 -9.43 10.16 12.51
CA ASP A 200 -9.49 9.10 11.49
C ASP A 200 -8.57 7.90 11.81
N THR A 201 -8.69 7.37 13.04
CA THR A 201 -7.81 6.28 13.50
C THR A 201 -8.33 4.95 12.96
N VAL A 202 -7.45 4.16 12.37
CA VAL A 202 -7.79 2.89 11.72
C VAL A 202 -7.02 1.75 12.35
N PHE A 203 -7.74 0.75 12.84
CA PHE A 203 -7.17 -0.55 13.24
C PHE A 203 -7.45 -1.56 12.14
N GLN A 204 -6.41 -1.99 11.46
CA GLN A 204 -6.48 -2.91 10.34
C GLN A 204 -5.90 -4.27 10.72
N PHE A 205 -6.60 -5.33 10.34
CA PHE A 205 -6.16 -6.71 10.50
C PHE A 205 -6.33 -7.45 9.18
N GLU A 206 -5.26 -8.10 8.73
CA GLU A 206 -5.22 -8.90 7.51
C GLU A 206 -4.80 -10.32 7.86
N TRP A 207 -5.36 -11.32 7.19
CA TRP A 207 -5.05 -12.71 7.49
C TRP A 207 -4.83 -13.58 6.25
N SER A 208 -4.05 -14.66 6.42
CA SER A 208 -3.62 -15.48 5.29
C SER A 208 -4.65 -16.51 4.81
N GLU A 209 -5.65 -16.85 5.62
CA GLU A 209 -6.64 -17.88 5.28
C GLU A 209 -7.83 -17.28 4.52
N SER A 210 -8.16 -17.86 3.37
CA SER A 210 -9.19 -17.36 2.44
C SER A 210 -10.46 -18.20 2.44
N TRP A 211 -10.52 -19.26 3.25
CA TRP A 211 -11.71 -20.10 3.36
C TRP A 211 -12.84 -19.40 4.13
N VAL A 212 -14.07 -19.56 3.66
CA VAL A 212 -15.26 -18.97 4.30
C VAL A 212 -15.47 -19.58 5.69
N GLY A 213 -15.43 -18.76 6.73
CA GLY A 213 -15.47 -19.20 8.13
C GLY A 213 -14.07 -19.41 8.75
N GLY A 214 -13.01 -19.09 8.00
CA GLY A 214 -11.62 -19.10 8.45
C GLY A 214 -11.15 -17.78 9.05
N GLU A 215 -11.97 -16.72 8.96
CA GLU A 215 -11.64 -15.40 9.49
C GLU A 215 -11.37 -15.42 11.01
N PRO A 216 -10.36 -14.69 11.49
CA PRO A 216 -10.13 -14.54 12.91
C PRO A 216 -11.21 -13.64 13.52
N MET A 217 -11.61 -13.98 14.75
CA MET A 217 -12.43 -13.08 15.55
C MET A 217 -11.52 -12.01 16.14
N ILE A 218 -11.85 -10.74 15.88
CA ILE A 218 -11.08 -9.61 16.39
C ILE A 218 -11.98 -8.80 17.31
N GLN A 219 -11.45 -8.49 18.50
CA GLN A 219 -12.05 -7.57 19.45
C GLN A 219 -11.08 -6.42 19.70
N LEU A 220 -11.55 -5.20 19.48
CA LEU A 220 -10.89 -3.96 19.88
C LEU A 220 -11.54 -3.44 21.16
N THR A 221 -10.74 -2.95 22.10
CA THR A 221 -11.20 -2.38 23.38
C THR A 221 -10.61 -0.98 23.54
N SER A 222 -11.48 0.01 23.71
CA SER A 222 -11.08 1.40 23.93
C SER A 222 -10.50 1.61 25.32
N PRO A 223 -9.75 2.71 25.55
CA PRO A 223 -9.26 3.10 26.88
C PRO A 223 -10.35 3.19 27.96
N PHE A 224 -11.60 3.43 27.57
CA PHE A 224 -12.75 3.50 28.48
C PHE A 224 -13.52 2.17 28.60
N GLY A 225 -13.05 1.11 27.94
CA GLY A 225 -13.59 -0.25 28.03
C GLY A 225 -14.72 -0.56 27.04
N GLU A 226 -15.01 0.33 26.10
CA GLU A 226 -15.95 0.03 25.01
C GLU A 226 -15.34 -0.99 24.06
N LYS A 227 -16.15 -1.95 23.59
CA LYS A 227 -15.67 -3.06 22.76
C LYS A 227 -16.30 -3.04 21.38
N TYR A 228 -15.45 -3.25 20.37
CA TYR A 228 -15.83 -3.41 18.97
C TYR A 228 -15.36 -4.77 18.46
N CYS A 229 -16.21 -5.50 17.75
CA CYS A 229 -15.91 -6.87 17.34
C CYS A 229 -16.35 -7.17 15.92
N THR A 230 -15.63 -8.09 15.27
CA THR A 230 -16.03 -8.63 13.96
C THR A 230 -17.31 -9.47 14.03
N THR A 231 -17.58 -10.06 15.20
CA THR A 231 -18.81 -10.79 15.50
C THR A 231 -19.58 -10.08 16.63
N ALA A 232 -20.80 -9.62 16.31
CA ALA A 232 -21.66 -8.95 17.27
C ALA A 232 -22.03 -9.89 18.44
N THR A 233 -21.84 -9.40 19.67
CA THR A 233 -22.31 -10.05 20.90
C THR A 233 -23.04 -9.03 21.75
N ALA A 234 -23.73 -9.45 22.82
CA ALA A 234 -24.42 -8.51 23.70
C ALA A 234 -23.51 -7.42 24.29
N ASP A 235 -22.21 -7.70 24.40
CA ASP A 235 -21.20 -6.85 25.03
C ASP A 235 -20.26 -6.18 24.01
N CYS A 236 -20.56 -6.26 22.71
CA CYS A 236 -19.65 -5.77 21.67
C CYS A 236 -20.37 -5.24 20.42
N SER A 237 -20.07 -3.99 20.05
CA SER A 237 -20.62 -3.33 18.87
C SER A 237 -19.89 -3.75 17.60
N ASN A 238 -20.59 -3.74 16.45
CA ASN A 238 -20.01 -3.95 15.12
C ASN A 238 -20.24 -2.74 14.18
N GLU A 239 -20.71 -1.61 14.69
CA GLU A 239 -21.14 -0.46 13.87
C GLU A 239 -19.98 0.28 13.19
N LEU A 240 -18.78 0.18 13.73
CA LEU A 240 -17.58 0.87 13.25
C LEU A 240 -16.61 -0.05 12.50
N PHE A 241 -17.09 -1.23 12.10
CA PHE A 241 -16.26 -2.28 11.55
C PHE A 241 -16.77 -2.74 10.17
N ASN A 242 -15.82 -3.02 9.28
CA ASN A 242 -16.06 -3.63 7.97
C ASN A 242 -15.13 -4.84 7.79
N VAL A 243 -15.70 -6.03 7.50
CA VAL A 243 -14.94 -7.18 7.01
C VAL A 243 -15.16 -7.32 5.51
N ASP A 244 -14.05 -7.41 4.80
CA ASP A 244 -14.00 -7.84 3.41
C ASP A 244 -13.39 -9.24 3.37
N THR A 245 -14.24 -10.27 3.38
CA THR A 245 -13.81 -11.67 3.32
C THR A 245 -13.21 -12.06 1.97
N HIS A 246 -13.42 -11.27 0.90
CA HIS A 246 -12.76 -11.51 -0.38
C HIS A 246 -11.31 -11.01 -0.37
N ARG A 247 -10.98 -10.06 0.50
CA ARG A 247 -9.65 -9.49 0.70
C ARG A 247 -8.97 -9.92 2.01
N ASN A 248 -9.59 -10.83 2.77
CA ASN A 248 -9.14 -11.27 4.10
C ASN A 248 -8.76 -10.12 5.02
N LEU A 249 -9.64 -9.13 5.11
CA LEU A 249 -9.37 -7.84 5.73
C LEU A 249 -10.49 -7.47 6.72
N ALA A 250 -10.11 -7.03 7.91
CA ALA A 250 -10.99 -6.40 8.89
C ALA A 250 -10.48 -5.00 9.20
N VAL A 251 -11.36 -4.01 9.14
CA VAL A 251 -11.04 -2.61 9.42
C VAL A 251 -11.99 -2.07 10.47
N PHE A 252 -11.43 -1.49 11.53
CA PHE A 252 -12.15 -0.65 12.47
C PHE A 252 -11.79 0.81 12.20
N GLU A 253 -12.76 1.58 11.72
CA GLU A 253 -12.58 3.00 11.47
C GLU A 253 -13.15 3.76 12.67
N ILE A 254 -12.26 4.39 13.44
CA ILE A 254 -12.61 5.18 14.62
C ILE A 254 -12.39 6.66 14.25
N PRO A 255 -13.45 7.40 13.87
CA PRO A 255 -13.31 8.78 13.38
C PRO A 255 -12.62 9.72 14.39
N SER A 256 -12.80 9.44 15.68
CA SER A 256 -12.17 10.19 16.77
C SER A 256 -11.81 9.21 17.89
N ALA A 257 -10.64 8.59 17.79
CA ALA A 257 -10.12 7.71 18.82
C ALA A 257 -9.72 8.53 20.05
N VAL A 258 -10.17 8.09 21.22
CA VAL A 258 -9.79 8.69 22.49
C VAL A 258 -8.32 8.40 22.80
N GLN A 259 -7.64 9.38 23.40
CA GLN A 259 -6.27 9.23 23.89
C GLN A 259 -6.19 8.09 24.91
N GLY A 260 -5.09 7.33 24.85
CA GLY A 260 -4.78 6.30 25.82
C GLY A 260 -4.53 4.94 25.19
N LYS A 261 -4.52 3.91 26.05
CA LYS A 261 -4.19 2.55 25.65
C LYS A 261 -5.40 1.86 25.01
N TRP A 262 -5.30 1.57 23.72
CA TRP A 262 -6.22 0.70 23.00
C TRP A 262 -5.67 -0.72 23.01
N GLU A 263 -6.54 -1.69 23.27
CA GLU A 263 -6.17 -3.10 23.33
C GLU A 263 -6.92 -3.88 22.26
N TYR A 264 -6.25 -4.83 21.62
CA TYR A 264 -6.89 -5.73 20.68
C TYR A 264 -6.60 -7.18 21.04
N GLN A 265 -7.52 -8.04 20.62
CA GLN A 265 -7.42 -9.47 20.75
C GLN A 265 -7.83 -10.12 19.44
N ILE A 266 -7.03 -11.10 19.03
CA ILE A 266 -7.23 -11.90 17.83
C ILE A 266 -7.41 -13.36 18.28
N THR A 267 -8.48 -14.00 17.83
CA THR A 267 -8.76 -15.41 18.11
C THR A 267 -9.00 -16.16 16.80
N THR A 268 -8.19 -17.17 16.53
CA THR A 268 -8.44 -18.10 15.41
C THR A 268 -9.36 -19.23 15.87
N THR A 269 -10.09 -19.87 14.96
CA THR A 269 -11.06 -20.93 15.31
C THR A 269 -10.74 -22.25 14.63
N VAL A 270 -10.58 -22.24 13.31
CA VAL A 270 -10.56 -23.48 12.50
C VAL A 270 -9.24 -23.71 11.76
N HIS A 271 -8.44 -22.66 11.53
CA HIS A 271 -7.22 -22.75 10.72
C HIS A 271 -6.01 -22.12 11.39
N TYR A 272 -4.85 -22.68 11.06
CA TYR A 272 -3.57 -22.01 11.24
C TYR A 272 -3.50 -20.84 10.25
N GLN A 273 -3.11 -19.66 10.72
CA GLN A 273 -3.01 -18.49 9.87
C GLN A 273 -1.98 -17.50 10.40
N TYR A 274 -1.49 -16.69 9.47
CA TYR A 274 -0.77 -15.48 9.80
C TYR A 274 -1.76 -14.33 9.90
N VAL A 275 -1.55 -13.43 10.86
CA VAL A 275 -2.35 -12.22 11.03
C VAL A 275 -1.43 -11.02 11.15
N ASP A 276 -1.60 -10.07 10.25
CA ASP A 276 -0.93 -8.77 10.24
C ASP A 276 -1.87 -7.73 10.87
N MET A 277 -1.35 -6.97 11.83
CA MET A 277 -2.05 -5.87 12.51
C MET A 277 -1.33 -4.56 12.17
N LYS A 278 -2.08 -3.54 11.77
CA LYS A 278 -1.59 -2.18 11.53
C LYS A 278 -2.52 -1.16 12.16
N ILE A 279 -1.97 -0.17 12.87
CA ILE A 279 -2.73 0.96 13.42
C ILE A 279 -2.18 2.25 12.85
N THR A 280 -3.08 3.07 12.31
CA THR A 280 -2.73 4.39 11.78
C THR A 280 -3.66 5.45 12.37
N SER A 281 -3.18 6.67 12.56
CA SER A 281 -3.98 7.77 13.12
C SER A 281 -3.50 9.11 12.57
N LYS A 282 -4.42 10.05 12.34
CA LYS A 282 -4.07 11.42 11.96
C LYS A 282 -3.95 12.33 13.18
N PRO A 283 -3.16 13.41 13.09
CA PRO A 283 -3.14 14.45 14.10
C PRO A 283 -4.52 15.05 14.33
N VAL A 284 -4.83 15.29 15.59
CA VAL A 284 -5.91 16.22 15.97
C VAL A 284 -5.34 17.62 15.86
N SER A 285 -5.95 18.48 15.02
CA SER A 285 -5.51 19.87 14.88
C SER A 285 -5.55 20.58 16.23
N SER A 286 -4.47 21.27 16.58
CA SER A 286 -4.48 22.22 17.69
C SER A 286 -5.14 23.51 17.20
N ASP A 287 -6.28 23.86 17.80
CA ASP A 287 -6.83 25.23 17.72
C ASP A 287 -5.99 26.21 18.55
#